data_AF-A0AAW1KN92-F1
#
_entry.id   AF-A0AAW1KN92-F1
#
_cell.length_a   1.000
_cell.length_b   1.000
_cell.length_c   1.000
_cell.angle_alpha   90.00
_cell.angle_beta   90.00
_cell.angle_gamma   90.00
#
_symmetry.space_group_name_H-M   'P 1'
#
loop_
_entity.id
_entity.type
_entity.pdbx_description
1 polymer ?
#
loop_
_entity_poly.entity_id
_entity_poly.type
_entity_poly.pdbx_seq_one_letter_code
_entity_poly.pdbx_strand_id
1 'polypeptide(L)'
;MVRVQDIYINQNVVLDMPRFDVRGRPVGDAIRWSDQTIFGPRAYFMTDQRPATLNIDGVQLHDEGIYRCRVDFRTSPTRNFAINLTVIVPPNKLQMYANSDRRELTTGIVGPLEEGSDLILRCEVRGGKPPPTVSWFINDRLVEGELDSINHYMVNKLTVRHLTREQLNSTFKCQASNTKLMTPVEKSVQLELQLKPLSVKILNKPMEMISDQDYLIKCEVTGSRPRANITWLRDKREFRRGSVSIVSLGVFRVIYARVVITI
;
A
#
# COMPACT_ATOMS: atom_id res chain seq x y z
N MET A 1 18.27 -6.50 -14.98
CA MET A 1 19.44 -5.98 -15.74
C MET A 1 20.05 -4.84 -14.93
N VAL A 2 21.00 -5.12 -14.05
CA VAL A 2 21.65 -4.08 -13.23
C VAL A 2 22.92 -3.64 -13.97
N ARG A 3 22.92 -2.42 -14.51
CA ARG A 3 24.12 -1.76 -15.05
C ARG A 3 24.79 -1.02 -13.90
N VAL A 4 25.98 -1.46 -13.50
CA VAL A 4 26.75 -0.79 -12.46
C VAL A 4 27.61 0.29 -13.13
N GLN A 5 27.19 1.54 -12.96
CA GLN A 5 27.91 2.72 -13.42
C GLN A 5 28.46 3.46 -12.18
N ASP A 6 29.76 3.71 -12.23
CA ASP A 6 30.55 4.70 -11.48
C ASP A 6 30.74 4.57 -9.93
N ILE A 7 31.99 4.90 -9.53
CA ILE A 7 32.42 5.62 -8.30
C ILE A 7 33.05 4.86 -7.08
N TYR A 8 34.31 5.27 -6.83
CA TYR A 8 35.14 5.53 -5.61
C TYR A 8 35.18 4.61 -4.37
N ILE A 9 36.41 4.42 -3.84
CA ILE A 9 36.91 3.23 -3.11
C ILE A 9 37.44 3.56 -1.69
N ASN A 10 37.22 2.61 -0.75
CA ASN A 10 38.15 2.31 0.34
C ASN A 10 38.26 0.75 0.55
N GLN A 11 39.40 0.25 1.03
CA GLN A 11 39.96 -1.09 0.70
C GLN A 11 39.58 -2.30 1.62
N ASN A 12 39.62 -3.51 1.01
CA ASN A 12 40.00 -4.86 1.52
C ASN A 12 38.97 -6.00 1.72
N VAL A 13 38.84 -6.99 0.76
CA VAL A 13 38.70 -8.50 0.89
C VAL A 13 38.71 -9.17 -0.53
N VAL A 14 39.47 -10.27 -0.75
CA VAL A 14 39.61 -10.97 -2.08
C VAL A 14 38.78 -12.25 -2.01
N LEU A 15 37.82 -12.45 -2.92
CA LEU A 15 37.22 -13.76 -3.18
C LEU A 15 37.48 -14.14 -4.66
N ASP A 16 37.67 -15.43 -4.91
CA ASP A 16 38.08 -16.01 -6.21
C ASP A 16 37.09 -15.64 -7.32
N MET A 17 37.51 -14.70 -8.15
CA MET A 17 36.74 -14.09 -9.22
C MET A 17 36.87 -14.84 -10.54
N PRO A 18 35.89 -14.68 -11.47
CA PRO A 18 36.05 -15.12 -12.85
C PRO A 18 37.30 -14.52 -13.48
N ARG A 19 38.15 -15.38 -14.05
CA ARG A 19 39.42 -15.02 -14.69
C ARG A 19 39.25 -15.00 -16.21
N PHE A 20 39.85 -13.99 -16.82
CA PHE A 20 39.94 -13.83 -18.26
C PHE A 20 41.41 -13.57 -18.63
N ASP A 21 42.09 -14.57 -19.20
CA ASP A 21 43.51 -14.49 -19.54
C ASP A 21 43.74 -14.49 -21.06
N VAL A 22 44.31 -13.39 -21.56
CA VAL A 22 44.67 -13.17 -22.97
C VAL A 22 46.18 -13.14 -23.20
N ARG A 23 47.00 -13.49 -22.21
CA ARG A 23 48.45 -13.40 -22.32
C ARG A 23 48.96 -14.37 -23.39
N GLY A 24 49.50 -13.81 -24.47
CA GLY A 24 50.05 -14.59 -25.58
C GLY A 24 49.00 -15.19 -26.51
N ARG A 25 47.74 -14.74 -26.44
CA ARG A 25 46.62 -15.26 -27.24
C ARG A 25 45.77 -14.11 -27.82
N PRO A 26 45.15 -14.28 -28.99
CA PRO A 26 44.08 -13.40 -29.45
C PRO A 26 42.91 -13.37 -28.43
N VAL A 27 42.15 -12.27 -28.39
CA VAL A 27 41.02 -12.11 -27.44
C VAL A 27 39.96 -13.22 -27.59
N GLY A 28 39.80 -13.77 -28.80
CA GLY A 28 38.90 -14.90 -29.07
C GLY A 28 39.29 -16.20 -28.36
N ASP A 29 40.58 -16.38 -28.07
CA ASP A 29 41.16 -17.63 -27.51
C ASP A 29 41.52 -17.49 -26.02
N ALA A 30 40.93 -16.49 -25.36
CA ALA A 30 41.17 -16.22 -23.95
C ALA A 30 40.76 -17.39 -23.06
N ILE A 31 41.56 -17.68 -22.04
CA ILE A 31 41.19 -18.68 -21.02
C ILE A 31 40.14 -18.03 -20.11
N ARG A 32 38.94 -18.62 -20.13
CA ARG A 32 37.81 -18.23 -19.28
C ARG A 32 37.70 -19.24 -18.15
N TRP A 33 37.66 -18.76 -16.92
CA TRP A 33 37.51 -19.63 -15.76
C TRP A 33 36.64 -18.94 -14.72
N SER A 34 35.57 -19.61 -14.29
CA SER A 34 34.83 -19.27 -13.07
C SER A 34 34.95 -20.45 -12.12
N ASP A 35 34.98 -20.19 -10.81
CA ASP A 35 34.97 -21.29 -9.85
C ASP A 35 33.64 -22.06 -9.95
N GLN A 36 33.73 -23.36 -10.22
CA GLN A 36 32.59 -24.25 -10.41
C GLN A 36 31.72 -24.36 -9.14
N THR A 37 32.31 -24.19 -7.97
CA THR A 37 31.65 -24.34 -6.66
C THR A 37 30.96 -23.07 -6.18
N ILE A 38 31.37 -21.89 -6.69
CA ILE A 38 30.83 -20.60 -6.27
C ILE A 38 29.82 -20.06 -7.29
N PHE A 39 30.23 -19.92 -8.55
CA PHE A 39 29.38 -19.34 -9.59
C PHE A 39 28.97 -20.34 -10.67
N GLY A 40 29.77 -21.38 -10.91
CA GLY A 40 29.54 -22.29 -12.03
C GLY A 40 29.40 -21.51 -13.34
N PRO A 41 28.40 -21.83 -14.19
CA PRO A 41 28.18 -21.13 -15.46
C PRO A 41 27.53 -19.75 -15.32
N ARG A 42 27.08 -19.35 -14.13
CA ARG A 42 26.30 -18.11 -13.93
C ARG A 42 27.14 -16.85 -14.06
N ALA A 43 28.44 -16.93 -13.77
CA ALA A 43 29.33 -15.77 -13.85
C ALA A 43 30.26 -15.89 -15.06
N TYR A 44 30.25 -14.89 -15.93
CA TYR A 44 31.05 -14.87 -17.15
C TYR A 44 31.42 -13.44 -17.56
N PHE A 45 32.53 -13.33 -18.28
CA PHE A 45 33.07 -12.05 -18.73
C PHE A 45 32.63 -11.76 -20.17
N MET A 46 32.02 -10.59 -20.40
CA MET A 46 31.62 -10.08 -21.71
C MET A 46 32.68 -9.08 -22.22
N THR A 47 33.47 -9.50 -23.21
CA THR A 47 34.55 -8.69 -23.81
C THR A 47 34.13 -7.87 -25.02
N ASP A 48 32.97 -8.17 -25.57
CA ASP A 48 32.34 -7.44 -26.67
C ASP A 48 31.79 -6.08 -26.22
N GLN A 49 31.51 -5.92 -24.93
CA GLN A 49 31.12 -4.65 -24.34
C GLN A 49 32.34 -3.72 -24.12
N ARG A 50 32.13 -2.40 -24.29
CA ARG A 50 33.13 -1.37 -23.97
C ARG A 50 32.55 -0.40 -22.92
N PRO A 51 33.02 -0.43 -21.66
CA PRO A 51 34.06 -1.32 -21.12
C PRO A 51 33.59 -2.78 -21.02
N ALA A 52 34.54 -3.72 -20.95
CA ALA A 52 34.24 -5.13 -20.74
C ALA A 52 33.62 -5.34 -19.35
N THR A 53 32.65 -6.24 -19.25
CA THR A 53 31.79 -6.39 -18.06
C THR A 53 31.83 -7.80 -17.50
N LEU A 54 31.70 -7.90 -16.17
CA LEU A 54 31.42 -9.16 -15.48
C LEU A 54 29.91 -9.28 -15.32
N ASN A 55 29.32 -10.31 -15.90
CA ASN A 55 27.92 -10.65 -15.71
C ASN A 55 27.77 -11.80 -14.72
N ILE A 56 26.75 -11.71 -13.86
CA ILE A 56 26.35 -12.76 -12.93
C ILE A 56 24.83 -12.97 -13.11
N ASP A 57 24.46 -14.13 -13.64
CA ASP A 57 23.08 -14.49 -13.86
C ASP A 57 22.45 -15.05 -12.57
N GLY A 58 21.21 -14.62 -12.29
CA GLY A 58 20.44 -15.11 -11.15
C GLY A 58 21.13 -14.89 -9.81
N VAL A 59 21.54 -13.65 -9.52
CA VAL A 59 22.21 -13.25 -8.26
C VAL A 59 21.48 -13.81 -7.04
N GLN A 60 22.23 -14.47 -6.16
CA GLN A 60 21.77 -15.09 -4.92
C GLN A 60 22.28 -14.33 -3.69
N LEU A 61 21.68 -14.58 -2.53
CA LEU A 61 22.08 -13.92 -1.29
C LEU A 61 23.55 -14.16 -0.91
N HIS A 62 24.08 -15.36 -1.20
CA HIS A 62 25.46 -15.72 -0.93
C HIS A 62 26.47 -15.13 -1.93
N ASP A 63 25.99 -14.52 -3.03
CA ASP A 63 26.85 -13.80 -3.98
C ASP A 63 27.31 -12.45 -3.38
N GLU A 64 26.73 -11.99 -2.27
CA GLU A 64 27.13 -10.75 -1.58
C GLU A 64 28.59 -10.79 -1.12
N GLY A 65 29.34 -9.73 -1.39
CA GLY A 65 30.74 -9.66 -0.99
C GLY A 65 31.56 -8.64 -1.75
N ILE A 66 32.87 -8.66 -1.50
CA ILE A 66 33.83 -7.77 -2.19
C ILE A 66 34.40 -8.48 -3.41
N TYR A 67 34.20 -7.84 -4.55
CA TYR A 67 34.57 -8.28 -5.88
C TYR A 67 35.80 -7.48 -6.35
N ARG A 68 36.88 -8.15 -6.79
CA ARG A 68 38.12 -7.49 -7.22
C ARG A 68 38.52 -7.69 -8.67
N CYS A 69 38.43 -6.64 -9.47
CA CYS A 69 39.00 -6.60 -10.82
C CYS A 69 40.52 -6.37 -10.75
N ARG A 70 41.30 -7.40 -11.08
CA ARG A 70 42.75 -7.34 -11.21
C ARG A 70 43.16 -7.39 -12.68
N VAL A 71 43.98 -6.43 -13.09
CA VAL A 71 44.51 -6.34 -14.46
C VAL A 71 46.04 -6.28 -14.39
N ASP A 72 46.69 -7.32 -14.90
CA ASP A 72 48.15 -7.40 -15.00
C ASP A 72 48.62 -6.91 -16.38
N PHE A 73 49.65 -6.05 -16.41
CA PHE A 73 50.26 -5.55 -17.65
C PHE A 73 51.66 -6.13 -17.83
N ARG A 74 52.14 -6.26 -19.08
CA ARG A 74 53.49 -6.77 -19.36
C ARG A 74 54.60 -5.85 -18.85
N THR A 75 54.39 -4.54 -18.91
CA THR A 75 55.42 -3.51 -18.68
C THR A 75 54.97 -2.44 -17.68
N SER A 76 53.87 -2.66 -16.97
CA SER A 76 53.33 -1.69 -16.01
C SER A 76 52.80 -2.39 -14.77
N PRO A 77 52.70 -1.69 -13.63
CA PRO A 77 52.17 -2.27 -12.40
C PRO A 77 50.74 -2.79 -12.58
N THR A 78 50.44 -3.90 -11.92
CA THR A 78 49.09 -4.44 -11.80
C THR A 78 48.13 -3.37 -11.27
N ARG A 79 47.00 -3.21 -11.95
CA ARG A 79 45.89 -2.42 -11.43
C ARG A 79 44.89 -3.34 -10.74
N ASN A 80 44.37 -2.89 -9.61
CA ASN A 80 43.39 -3.62 -8.82
C ASN A 80 42.28 -2.66 -8.41
N PHE A 81 41.03 -3.07 -8.62
CA PHE A 81 39.84 -2.32 -8.24
C PHE A 81 38.88 -3.24 -7.50
N ALA A 82 38.35 -2.79 -6.37
CA ALA A 82 37.42 -3.56 -5.55
C ALA A 82 36.03 -2.89 -5.54
N ILE A 83 34.96 -3.69 -5.63
CA ILE A 83 33.58 -3.26 -5.47
C ILE A 83 32.89 -4.09 -4.39
N ASN A 84 31.96 -3.49 -3.66
CA ASN A 84 31.10 -4.22 -2.73
C ASN A 84 29.76 -4.51 -3.42
N LEU A 85 29.49 -5.78 -3.70
CA LEU A 85 28.19 -6.21 -4.19
C LEU A 85 27.29 -6.43 -2.99
N THR A 86 26.26 -5.60 -2.82
CA THR A 86 25.20 -5.80 -1.83
C THR A 86 23.96 -6.41 -2.49
N VAL A 87 23.40 -7.44 -1.87
CA VAL A 87 22.22 -8.12 -2.42
C VAL A 87 20.98 -7.62 -1.67
N ILE A 88 20.04 -7.06 -2.44
CA ILE A 88 18.79 -6.51 -1.91
C ILE A 88 17.68 -7.53 -2.09
N VAL A 89 16.94 -7.79 -1.02
CA VAL A 89 15.77 -8.68 -1.02
C VAL A 89 14.52 -7.85 -0.73
N PRO A 90 13.46 -7.91 -1.55
CA PRO A 90 12.20 -7.22 -1.24
C PRO A 90 11.53 -7.81 0.01
N PRO A 91 10.67 -7.04 0.70
CA PRO A 91 9.75 -7.59 1.69
C PRO A 91 8.88 -8.68 1.04
N ASN A 92 8.72 -9.81 1.71
CA ASN A 92 8.01 -10.95 1.13
C ASN A 92 6.52 -11.00 1.50
N LYS A 93 6.13 -10.30 2.58
CA LYS A 93 4.76 -10.32 3.07
C LYS A 93 4.40 -8.99 3.75
N LEU A 94 3.28 -8.40 3.35
CA LEU A 94 2.68 -7.22 3.98
C LEU A 94 1.24 -7.57 4.37
N GLN A 95 0.96 -7.51 5.67
CA GLN A 95 -0.36 -7.80 6.23
C GLN A 95 -0.88 -6.58 6.98
N MET A 96 -2.19 -6.35 6.94
CA MET A 96 -2.83 -5.21 7.58
C MET A 96 -4.00 -5.69 8.44
N TYR A 97 -4.13 -5.14 9.64
CA TYR A 97 -5.15 -5.48 10.62
C TYR A 97 -5.81 -4.20 11.12
N ALA A 98 -7.11 -4.25 11.42
CA ALA A 98 -7.83 -3.15 12.06
C ALA A 98 -8.16 -3.48 13.52
N ASN A 99 -8.09 -2.47 14.39
CA ASN A 99 -8.49 -2.51 15.79
C ASN A 99 -7.91 -3.74 16.52
N SER A 100 -8.71 -4.36 17.38
CA SER A 100 -8.36 -5.58 18.11
C SER A 100 -8.55 -6.86 17.27
N ASP A 101 -8.93 -6.75 16.00
CA ASP A 101 -9.10 -7.92 15.15
C ASP A 101 -7.74 -8.56 14.83
N ARG A 102 -7.71 -9.88 14.98
CA ARG A 102 -6.58 -10.73 14.55
C ARG A 102 -6.72 -11.18 13.11
N ARG A 103 -7.82 -10.86 12.45
CA ARG A 103 -8.08 -11.20 11.05
C ARG A 103 -7.46 -10.14 10.16
N GLU A 104 -6.75 -10.59 9.14
CA GLU A 104 -6.17 -9.72 8.13
C GLU A 104 -7.27 -9.06 7.30
N LEU A 105 -7.12 -7.77 6.99
CA LEU A 105 -7.99 -7.04 6.08
C LEU A 105 -7.71 -7.49 4.64
N THR A 106 -8.62 -8.25 4.04
CA THR A 106 -8.48 -8.76 2.66
C THR A 106 -9.43 -8.09 1.67
N THR A 107 -10.52 -7.48 2.14
CA THR A 107 -11.60 -6.91 1.32
C THR A 107 -11.29 -5.52 0.76
N GLY A 108 -10.17 -4.91 1.15
CA GLY A 108 -9.83 -3.53 0.78
C GLY A 108 -10.71 -2.47 1.45
N ILE A 109 -11.53 -2.86 2.44
CA ILE A 109 -12.45 -1.97 3.17
C ILE A 109 -12.22 -2.14 4.67
N VAL A 110 -12.24 -1.04 5.42
CA VAL A 110 -12.26 -1.02 6.89
C VAL A 110 -13.54 -0.32 7.37
N GLY A 111 -14.35 -1.05 8.14
CA GLY A 111 -15.63 -0.58 8.66
C GLY A 111 -16.80 -1.48 8.27
N PRO A 112 -18.06 -0.98 8.39
CA PRO A 112 -18.40 0.40 8.74
C PRO A 112 -18.07 0.76 10.20
N LEU A 113 -17.52 1.95 10.43
CA LEU A 113 -17.22 2.50 11.77
C LEU A 113 -18.12 3.70 12.11
N GLU A 114 -18.45 3.90 13.38
CA GLU A 114 -19.29 5.02 13.80
C GLU A 114 -18.53 6.37 13.72
N GLU A 115 -19.24 7.45 13.35
CA GLU A 115 -18.70 8.82 13.49
C GLU A 115 -18.31 9.11 14.95
N GLY A 116 -17.11 9.64 15.14
CA GLY A 116 -16.50 9.91 16.45
C GLY A 116 -15.77 8.74 17.09
N SER A 117 -15.82 7.53 16.49
CA SER A 117 -15.03 6.39 16.96
C SER A 117 -13.55 6.50 16.59
N ASP A 118 -12.71 5.70 17.24
CA ASP A 118 -11.29 5.60 16.92
C ASP A 118 -11.02 4.43 15.96
N LEU A 119 -10.06 4.60 15.04
CA LEU A 119 -9.54 3.57 14.16
C LEU A 119 -8.07 3.32 14.46
N ILE A 120 -7.73 2.06 14.74
CA ILE A 120 -6.35 1.62 14.86
C ILE A 120 -6.04 0.70 13.68
N LEU A 121 -5.00 1.01 12.91
CA LEU A 121 -4.49 0.13 11.86
C LEU A 121 -3.09 -0.36 12.23
N ARG A 122 -2.84 -1.65 12.04
CA ARG A 122 -1.51 -2.26 12.22
C ARG A 122 -1.05 -2.84 10.90
N CYS A 123 0.11 -2.41 10.44
CA CYS A 123 0.75 -2.96 9.25
C CYS A 123 1.97 -3.77 9.68
N GLU A 124 1.97 -5.07 9.36
CA GLU A 124 3.05 -6.00 9.67
C GLU A 124 3.75 -6.39 8.38
N VAL A 125 5.07 -6.20 8.35
CA VAL A 125 5.92 -6.44 7.18
C VAL A 125 7.02 -7.42 7.55
N ARG A 126 7.08 -8.53 6.83
CA ARG A 126 8.09 -9.59 7.02
C ARG A 126 9.09 -9.63 5.86
N GLY A 127 10.31 -10.01 6.21
CA GLY A 127 11.41 -10.11 5.26
C GLY A 127 11.93 -8.75 4.80
N GLY A 128 12.80 -8.80 3.80
CA GLY A 128 13.54 -7.64 3.30
C GLY A 128 14.99 -7.63 3.81
N LYS A 129 15.91 -7.37 2.89
CA LYS A 129 17.32 -7.11 3.20
C LYS A 129 17.79 -5.93 2.36
N PRO A 130 18.22 -4.80 2.93
CA PRO A 130 18.07 -4.40 4.34
C PRO A 130 16.63 -4.46 4.90
N PRO A 131 16.45 -4.32 6.23
CA PRO A 131 15.11 -4.24 6.80
C PRO A 131 14.32 -3.04 6.23
N PRO A 132 13.05 -3.22 5.83
CA PRO A 132 12.28 -2.16 5.19
C PRO A 132 11.81 -1.09 6.18
N THR A 133 11.70 0.14 5.68
CA THR A 133 10.93 1.19 6.35
C THR A 133 9.45 1.02 6.04
N VAL A 134 8.60 1.11 7.06
CA VAL A 134 7.14 0.98 6.93
C VAL A 134 6.49 2.33 7.22
N SER A 135 5.68 2.82 6.29
CA SER A 135 5.07 4.14 6.36
C SER A 135 3.58 4.10 6.04
N TRP A 136 2.84 5.03 6.65
CA TRP A 136 1.41 5.19 6.42
C TRP A 136 1.12 6.40 5.55
N PHE A 137 0.11 6.27 4.70
CA PHE A 137 -0.43 7.34 3.89
C PHE A 137 -1.95 7.41 4.04
N ILE A 138 -2.49 8.61 4.20
CA ILE A 138 -3.93 8.89 4.17
C ILE A 138 -4.18 9.76 2.95
N ASN A 139 -4.95 9.25 1.97
CA ASN A 139 -5.20 9.94 0.69
C ASN A 139 -3.89 10.42 0.04
N ASP A 140 -2.91 9.51 -0.02
CA ASP A 140 -1.56 9.71 -0.56
C ASP A 140 -0.67 10.73 0.18
N ARG A 141 -1.12 11.22 1.35
CA ARG A 141 -0.29 12.06 2.23
C ARG A 141 0.37 11.22 3.30
N LEU A 142 1.69 11.34 3.42
CA LEU A 142 2.47 10.66 4.46
C LEU A 142 2.00 11.11 5.85
N VAL A 143 1.77 10.14 6.74
CA VAL A 143 1.41 10.39 8.14
C VAL A 143 2.32 9.59 9.07
N GLU A 144 2.50 10.11 10.28
CA GLU A 144 3.29 9.46 11.31
C GLU A 144 2.52 8.30 11.95
N GLY A 145 3.24 7.24 12.25
CA GLY A 145 2.73 6.09 13.00
C GLY A 145 3.78 5.59 13.98
N GLU A 146 3.38 4.68 14.84
CA GLU A 146 4.22 4.08 15.87
C GLU A 146 4.96 2.88 15.25
N LEU A 147 6.20 3.09 14.84
CA LEU A 147 7.06 2.04 14.28
C LEU A 147 7.70 1.22 15.41
N ASP A 148 7.61 -0.10 15.29
CA ASP A 148 8.23 -1.07 16.17
C ASP A 148 8.83 -2.24 15.37
N SER A 149 9.81 -2.92 15.94
CA SER A 149 10.46 -4.09 15.36
C SER A 149 10.35 -5.25 16.32
N ILE A 150 9.53 -6.24 15.97
CA ILE A 150 9.26 -7.41 16.82
C ILE A 150 9.75 -8.65 16.07
N ASN A 151 10.60 -9.48 16.68
CA ASN A 151 11.03 -10.77 16.10
C ASN A 151 11.41 -10.73 14.60
N HIS A 152 12.19 -9.71 14.19
CA HIS A 152 12.66 -9.50 12.81
C HIS A 152 11.58 -9.15 11.77
N TYR A 153 10.40 -8.70 12.22
CA TYR A 153 9.40 -8.08 11.37
C TYR A 153 9.09 -6.65 11.83
N MET A 154 8.79 -5.79 10.86
CA MET A 154 8.49 -4.38 11.11
C MET A 154 6.98 -4.22 11.28
N VAL A 155 6.59 -3.53 12.34
CA VAL A 155 5.19 -3.21 12.64
C VAL A 155 5.05 -1.70 12.69
N ASN A 156 4.13 -1.13 11.92
CA ASN A 156 3.77 0.27 12.07
C ASN A 156 2.29 0.38 12.43
N LYS A 157 2.01 0.95 13.62
CA LYS A 157 0.66 1.17 14.13
C LYS A 157 0.22 2.62 13.91
N LEU A 158 -0.88 2.81 13.20
CA LEU A 158 -1.54 4.10 13.02
C LEU A 158 -2.79 4.18 13.89
N THR A 159 -2.93 5.26 14.65
CA THR A 159 -4.13 5.54 15.46
C THR A 159 -4.78 6.83 14.95
N VAL A 160 -5.99 6.74 14.41
CA VAL A 160 -6.82 7.90 14.05
C VAL A 160 -7.93 8.03 15.07
N ARG A 161 -7.92 9.13 15.81
CA ARG A 161 -8.91 9.40 16.85
C ARG A 161 -10.07 10.23 16.32
N HIS A 162 -11.26 9.99 16.86
CA HIS A 162 -12.47 10.77 16.58
C HIS A 162 -12.76 10.92 15.08
N LEU A 163 -13.03 9.81 14.40
CA LEU A 163 -13.32 9.78 12.97
C LEU A 163 -14.43 10.77 12.60
N THR A 164 -14.18 11.61 11.60
CA THR A 164 -15.16 12.59 11.11
C THR A 164 -15.79 12.11 9.82
N ARG A 165 -17.01 12.58 9.53
CA ARG A 165 -17.70 12.34 8.24
C ARG A 165 -16.87 12.67 6.99
N GLU A 166 -15.96 13.63 7.08
CA GLU A 166 -15.15 14.08 5.94
C GLU A 166 -14.12 13.03 5.54
N GLN A 167 -13.77 12.14 6.48
CA GLN A 167 -12.86 11.03 6.24
C GLN A 167 -13.56 9.83 5.58
N LEU A 168 -14.88 9.88 5.37
CA LEU A 168 -15.59 8.87 4.61
C LEU A 168 -14.91 8.62 3.25
N ASN A 169 -14.74 7.36 2.88
CA ASN A 169 -14.05 6.95 1.65
C ASN A 169 -12.56 7.30 1.59
N SER A 170 -11.96 7.80 2.68
CA SER A 170 -10.51 8.00 2.74
C SER A 170 -9.77 6.68 2.59
N THR A 171 -8.65 6.73 1.87
CA THR A 171 -7.81 5.58 1.60
C THR A 171 -6.62 5.59 2.54
N PHE A 172 -6.49 4.54 3.34
CA PHE A 172 -5.36 4.26 4.20
C PHE A 172 -4.43 3.28 3.50
N LYS A 173 -3.19 3.70 3.25
CA LYS A 173 -2.19 2.90 2.55
C LYS A 173 -0.98 2.68 3.45
N CYS A 174 -0.64 1.43 3.69
CA CYS A 174 0.66 1.07 4.25
C CYS A 174 1.62 0.77 3.11
N GLN A 175 2.82 1.31 3.18
CA GLN A 175 3.87 1.10 2.20
C GLN A 175 5.16 0.66 2.90
N ALA A 176 5.79 -0.38 2.37
CA ALA A 176 7.06 -0.93 2.82
C ALA A 176 8.12 -0.74 1.75
N SER A 177 9.16 0.04 2.07
CA SER A 177 10.28 0.31 1.16
C SER A 177 11.59 -0.09 1.81
N ASN A 178 12.35 -0.92 1.11
CA ASN A 178 13.66 -1.36 1.56
C ASN A 178 14.77 -0.48 0.97
N THR A 179 14.76 -0.24 -0.34
CA THR A 179 15.72 0.65 -1.00
C THR A 179 15.04 1.45 -2.10
N LYS A 180 15.66 2.57 -2.51
CA LYS A 180 15.19 3.39 -3.64
C LYS A 180 15.27 2.68 -5.00
N LEU A 181 15.94 1.53 -5.07
CA LEU A 181 16.12 0.75 -6.29
C LEU A 181 14.95 -0.20 -6.57
N MET A 182 14.04 -0.37 -5.61
CA MET A 182 12.91 -1.29 -5.72
C MET A 182 11.58 -0.55 -5.61
N THR A 183 10.58 -1.05 -6.33
CA THR A 183 9.19 -0.65 -6.13
C THR A 183 8.74 -1.07 -4.72
N PRO A 184 8.21 -0.15 -3.91
CA PRO A 184 7.68 -0.50 -2.60
C PRO A 184 6.54 -1.51 -2.67
N VAL A 185 6.42 -2.34 -1.63
CA VAL A 185 5.25 -3.20 -1.45
C VAL A 185 4.21 -2.40 -0.68
N GLU A 186 2.96 -2.39 -1.13
CA GLU A 186 1.91 -1.60 -0.51
C GLU A 186 0.59 -2.35 -0.41
N LYS A 187 -0.25 -1.91 0.54
CA LYS A 187 -1.61 -2.37 0.72
C LYS A 187 -2.49 -1.22 1.16
N SER A 188 -3.69 -1.14 0.59
CA SER A 188 -4.63 -0.06 0.84
C SER A 188 -5.98 -0.59 1.31
N VAL A 189 -6.62 0.18 2.19
CA VAL A 189 -8.00 -0.04 2.63
C VAL A 189 -8.76 1.28 2.59
N GLN A 190 -10.02 1.21 2.20
CA GLN A 190 -10.92 2.36 2.16
C GLN A 190 -11.81 2.37 3.40
N LEU A 191 -11.94 3.54 4.03
CA LEU A 191 -12.75 3.72 5.23
C LEU A 191 -14.24 3.83 4.86
N GLU A 192 -15.04 2.96 5.45
CA GLU A 192 -16.49 3.10 5.50
C GLU A 192 -16.95 3.57 6.87
N LEU A 193 -17.87 4.55 6.87
CA LEU A 193 -18.46 5.08 8.08
C LEU A 193 -19.97 4.87 8.12
N GLN A 194 -20.46 4.66 9.33
CA GLN A 194 -21.84 4.78 9.73
C GLN A 194 -22.06 6.21 10.26
N LEU A 195 -22.78 7.00 9.49
CA LEU A 195 -23.12 8.41 9.72
C LEU A 195 -24.59 8.55 10.04
N LYS A 196 -24.90 9.21 11.16
CA LYS A 196 -26.26 9.55 11.55
C LYS A 196 -26.82 10.66 10.64
N PRO A 197 -28.15 10.74 10.45
CA PRO A 197 -28.76 11.85 9.73
C PRO A 197 -28.36 13.21 10.32
N LEU A 198 -28.02 14.15 9.45
CA LEU A 198 -27.74 15.53 9.81
C LEU A 198 -28.99 16.36 10.01
N SER A 199 -29.97 16.12 9.14
CA SER A 199 -31.19 16.89 9.11
C SER A 199 -32.35 15.98 8.73
N VAL A 200 -33.46 16.19 9.42
CA VAL A 200 -34.75 15.59 9.13
C VAL A 200 -35.74 16.75 9.10
N LYS A 201 -36.33 17.02 7.94
CA LYS A 201 -37.27 18.13 7.74
C LYS A 201 -38.55 17.65 7.10
N ILE A 202 -39.67 18.11 7.63
CA ILE A 202 -40.96 17.98 6.97
C ILE A 202 -41.15 19.23 6.09
N LEU A 203 -41.30 19.01 4.79
CA LEU A 203 -41.55 20.01 3.77
C LEU A 203 -43.02 19.91 3.32
N ASN A 204 -43.54 21.01 2.75
CA ASN A 204 -44.92 21.12 2.31
C ASN A 204 -45.93 20.82 3.43
N LYS A 205 -45.63 21.25 4.66
CA LYS A 205 -46.54 21.12 5.80
C LYS A 205 -47.69 22.14 5.64
N PRO A 206 -48.94 21.70 5.35
CA PRO A 206 -50.07 22.62 5.31
C PRO A 206 -50.35 23.18 6.72
N MET A 207 -50.78 24.44 6.80
CA MET A 207 -51.13 25.09 8.07
C MET A 207 -52.49 24.61 8.58
N GLU A 208 -53.42 24.42 7.65
CA GLU A 208 -54.75 23.85 7.87
C GLU A 208 -55.00 22.78 6.80
N MET A 209 -55.75 21.75 7.17
CA MET A 209 -56.13 20.67 6.26
C MET A 209 -57.65 20.56 6.21
N ILE A 210 -58.20 20.48 4.99
CA ILE A 210 -59.62 20.39 4.67
C ILE A 210 -59.97 18.91 4.52
N SER A 211 -61.18 18.53 4.97
CA SER A 211 -61.73 17.19 4.75
C SER A 211 -61.77 16.85 3.26
N ASP A 212 -61.54 15.58 2.95
CA ASP A 212 -61.62 15.00 1.61
C ASP A 212 -60.65 15.62 0.60
N GLN A 213 -59.65 16.35 1.09
CA GLN A 213 -58.54 16.86 0.29
C GLN A 213 -57.27 16.03 0.52
N ASP A 214 -56.54 15.81 -0.56
CA ASP A 214 -55.26 15.11 -0.54
C ASP A 214 -54.10 16.06 -0.28
N TYR A 215 -53.25 15.67 0.67
CA TYR A 215 -52.04 16.41 0.99
C TYR A 215 -50.80 15.57 0.70
N LEU A 216 -49.86 16.16 -0.03
CA LEU A 216 -48.54 15.58 -0.28
C LEU A 216 -47.52 16.17 0.69
N ILE A 217 -47.23 15.44 1.75
CA ILE A 217 -46.25 15.86 2.75
C ILE A 217 -44.92 15.15 2.45
N LYS A 218 -43.83 15.91 2.44
CA LYS A 218 -42.49 15.40 2.13
C LYS A 218 -41.64 15.37 3.39
N CYS A 219 -41.00 14.24 3.68
CA CYS A 219 -39.96 14.12 4.69
C CYS A 219 -38.61 14.01 3.97
N GLU A 220 -37.74 15.00 4.19
CA GLU A 220 -36.41 15.06 3.63
C GLU A 220 -35.37 14.75 4.71
N VAL A 221 -34.54 13.74 4.44
CA VAL A 221 -33.44 13.32 5.32
C VAL A 221 -32.12 13.43 4.60
N THR A 222 -31.14 14.05 5.26
CA THR A 222 -29.83 14.35 4.69
C THR A 222 -28.70 13.83 5.56
N GLY A 223 -27.55 13.50 4.96
CA GLY A 223 -26.30 13.21 5.68
C GLY A 223 -26.16 11.82 6.31
N SER A 224 -27.12 10.90 6.13
CA SER A 224 -27.02 9.53 6.68
C SER A 224 -26.22 8.59 5.77
N ARG A 225 -25.38 7.73 6.35
CA ARG A 225 -24.79 6.56 5.68
C ARG A 225 -24.74 5.38 6.67
N PRO A 226 -25.19 4.17 6.32
CA PRO A 226 -25.96 3.83 5.13
C PRO A 226 -27.30 4.61 5.08
N ARG A 227 -28.06 4.43 4.00
CA ARG A 227 -29.31 5.16 3.80
C ARG A 227 -30.26 4.96 4.99
N ALA A 228 -30.65 6.05 5.66
CA ALA A 228 -31.56 6.00 6.80
C ALA A 228 -32.91 5.37 6.43
N ASN A 229 -33.46 4.54 7.32
CA ASN A 229 -34.83 4.08 7.21
C ASN A 229 -35.78 5.17 7.72
N ILE A 230 -36.81 5.50 6.95
CA ILE A 230 -37.72 6.61 7.25
C ILE A 230 -39.14 6.03 7.33
N THR A 231 -39.82 6.33 8.43
CA THR A 231 -41.18 5.84 8.70
C THR A 231 -42.06 7.01 9.10
N TRP A 232 -43.26 7.09 8.54
CA TRP A 232 -44.27 8.08 8.94
C TRP A 232 -45.06 7.58 10.13
N LEU A 233 -45.28 8.46 11.12
CA LEU A 233 -46.03 8.16 12.33
C LEU A 233 -47.17 9.18 12.50
N ARG A 234 -48.35 8.70 12.92
CA ARG A 234 -49.48 9.49 13.42
C ARG A 234 -49.79 9.02 14.84
N ASP A 235 -49.75 9.93 15.81
CA ASP A 235 -49.99 9.62 17.23
C ASP A 235 -49.15 8.44 17.74
N LYS A 236 -47.86 8.44 17.37
CA LYS A 236 -46.86 7.39 17.66
C LYS A 236 -47.14 6.02 17.02
N ARG A 237 -48.16 5.90 16.17
CA ARG A 237 -48.45 4.69 15.40
C ARG A 237 -48.05 4.88 13.96
N GLU A 238 -47.60 3.83 13.31
CA GLU A 238 -47.25 3.87 11.90
C GLU A 238 -48.42 4.35 11.04
N PHE A 239 -48.16 5.38 10.24
CA PHE A 239 -49.14 5.93 9.33
C PHE A 239 -49.25 5.03 8.09
N ARG A 240 -50.39 4.32 7.98
CA ARG A 240 -50.66 3.38 6.87
C ARG A 240 -51.81 3.80 5.96
N ARG A 241 -52.60 4.82 6.33
CA ARG A 241 -53.74 5.29 5.54
C ARG A 241 -53.29 6.29 4.47
N GLY A 242 -52.78 5.79 3.35
CA GLY A 242 -52.31 6.62 2.24
C GLY A 242 -51.29 5.90 1.37
N SER A 243 -50.70 6.62 0.40
CA SER A 243 -49.59 6.10 -0.39
C SER A 243 -48.27 6.69 0.11
N VAL A 244 -47.32 5.82 0.46
CA VAL A 244 -45.96 6.21 0.81
C VAL A 244 -45.03 5.85 -0.34
N SER A 245 -44.26 6.81 -0.84
CA SER A 245 -43.27 6.58 -1.89
C SER A 245 -41.90 7.11 -1.47
N ILE A 246 -40.84 6.39 -1.87
CA ILE A 246 -39.46 6.68 -1.49
C ILE A 246 -38.68 7.07 -2.74
N VAL A 247 -38.04 8.24 -2.70
CA VAL A 247 -37.16 8.72 -3.77
C VAL A 247 -35.77 8.95 -3.19
N SER A 248 -34.75 8.46 -3.89
CA SER A 248 -33.34 8.72 -3.55
C SER A 248 -32.79 9.76 -4.53
N LEU A 249 -32.45 10.96 -4.03
CA LEU A 249 -31.93 12.06 -4.84
C LEU A 249 -30.48 12.33 -4.44
N GLY A 250 -29.55 11.57 -5.03
CA GLY A 250 -28.11 11.68 -4.76
C GLY A 250 -27.77 11.46 -3.28
N VAL A 251 -27.54 12.56 -2.55
CA VAL A 251 -27.13 12.59 -1.13
C VAL A 251 -28.32 12.60 -0.16
N PHE A 252 -29.53 12.78 -0.66
CA PHE A 252 -30.74 12.92 0.15
C PHE A 252 -31.68 11.74 -0.05
N ARG A 253 -32.36 11.35 1.03
CA ARG A 253 -33.47 10.39 0.97
C ARG A 253 -34.75 11.12 1.29
N VAL A 254 -35.70 11.02 0.39
CA VAL A 254 -36.99 11.69 0.47
C VAL A 254 -38.09 10.64 0.56
N ILE A 255 -38.99 10.77 1.53
CA ILE A 255 -40.23 10.01 1.56
C ILE A 255 -41.42 10.95 1.47
N TYR A 256 -42.32 10.63 0.56
CA TYR A 256 -43.61 11.30 0.43
C TYR A 256 -44.68 10.46 1.13
N ALA A 257 -45.56 11.12 1.87
CA ALA A 257 -46.82 10.54 2.33
C ALA A 257 -47.97 11.33 1.72
N ARG A 258 -48.83 10.65 0.96
CA ARG A 258 -50.14 11.18 0.56
C ARG A 258 -51.12 10.91 1.69
N VAL A 259 -51.59 11.96 2.36
CA VAL A 259 -52.53 11.88 3.47
C VAL A 259 -53.92 12.25 2.96
N VAL A 260 -54.90 11.38 3.22
CA VAL A 260 -56.32 11.61 2.94
C VAL A 260 -57.03 11.74 4.29
N ILE A 261 -57.68 12.87 4.54
CA ILE A 261 -58.46 13.10 5.76
C ILE A 261 -59.93 12.83 5.41
N THR A 262 -60.49 11.77 5.99
CA THR A 262 -61.92 11.45 5.93
C THR A 262 -62.47 11.53 7.35
N ILE A 263 -63.57 12.27 7.52
CA ILE A 263 -64.29 12.40 8.80
C ILE A 263 -64.99 11.08 9.15
#